data_AF-A0AAN6GLV9-F1
#
_entry.id   AF-A0AAN6GLV9-F1
#
_cell.length_a   1.000
_cell.length_b   1.000
_cell.length_c   1.000
_cell.angle_alpha   90.00
_cell.angle_beta   90.00
_cell.angle_gamma   90.00
#
_symmetry.space_group_name_H-M   'P 1'
#
loop_
_entity.id
_entity.type
_entity.pdbx_description
1 polymer ?
#
loop_
_entity_poly.entity_id
_entity_poly.type
_entity_poly.pdbx_seq_one_letter_code
_entity_poly.pdbx_strand_id
1 'polypeptide(L)'
;MTATEAIQRDAAVTAAFLPVGAAYAGAPHDLLQQKGAFQLQGGRKPSQRRGPNNEELDPSVFNPATATHIGKHVVPVHPKCSHSKPFKMYYEVHGKGPVKLVFLMGLATSCAGWLAQVEHFSHATNGNTDKYSTLVYDQRGFGSSDVPKGRYRTSDMAYDLLSLLQALRWLDEPRQVHLVGVSMGGMVTLELAKMTPQHFASITLISTTSGQNLGSKSITTGMPPFKGVAAFTDVIVSSILRTKSPRQHLDAMIELLFPDAWLDEAHPDDPQHRSRRECLREMFIFRFRYSRHAPPDGVLRQITAVFTHGVSASELDRINMEIPSITIITGDQDHLVNPKNSDHLAAHLHRARFVKLKDSGHALPLQRAEEINEIIDQTAKLGLDRAQENYWKDRTARSVL
;
A
#
# COMPACT_ATOMS: atom_id res chain seq x y z
N MET A 1 4.23 10.97 -41.96
CA MET A 1 3.27 10.82 -40.84
C MET A 1 3.04 12.19 -40.25
N THR A 2 1.83 12.72 -40.41
CA THR A 2 1.48 14.07 -39.96
C THR A 2 1.18 14.06 -38.45
N ALA A 3 1.39 15.19 -37.77
CA ALA A 3 1.15 15.33 -36.31
C ALA A 3 -0.27 14.91 -35.89
N THR A 4 -1.24 14.98 -36.81
CA THR A 4 -2.63 14.56 -36.62
C THR A 4 -2.78 13.02 -36.56
N GLU A 5 -1.97 12.26 -37.29
CA GLU A 5 -1.98 10.79 -37.28
C GLU A 5 -1.34 10.22 -36.00
N ALA A 6 -0.38 10.93 -35.40
CA ALA A 6 0.20 10.59 -34.11
C ALA A 6 -0.79 10.86 -32.94
N ILE A 7 -1.59 11.92 -33.04
CA ILE A 7 -2.59 12.31 -32.03
C ILE A 7 -3.80 11.34 -32.02
N GLN A 8 -4.25 10.85 -33.18
CA GLN A 8 -5.33 9.86 -33.24
C GLN A 8 -4.90 8.48 -32.72
N ARG A 9 -3.62 8.10 -32.90
CA ARG A 9 -3.07 6.88 -32.28
C ARG A 9 -3.11 6.95 -30.75
N ASP A 10 -2.76 8.10 -30.15
CA ASP A 10 -2.70 8.29 -28.69
C ASP A 10 -4.08 8.27 -28.01
N ALA A 11 -5.13 8.78 -28.67
CA ALA A 11 -6.51 8.74 -28.15
C ALA A 11 -7.12 7.33 -28.19
N ALA A 12 -6.88 6.57 -29.27
CA ALA A 12 -7.29 5.17 -29.37
C ALA A 12 -6.56 4.28 -28.36
N VAL A 13 -5.28 4.56 -28.13
CA VAL A 13 -4.42 3.90 -27.15
C VAL A 13 -4.89 4.19 -25.71
N THR A 14 -5.26 5.43 -25.38
CA THR A 14 -5.80 5.80 -24.05
C THR A 14 -7.18 5.18 -23.77
N ALA A 15 -8.06 5.12 -24.76
CA ALA A 15 -9.37 4.46 -24.64
C ALA A 15 -9.26 2.93 -24.53
N ALA A 16 -8.19 2.32 -25.08
CA ALA A 16 -7.88 0.90 -24.91
C ALA A 16 -7.22 0.58 -23.55
N PHE A 17 -6.59 1.56 -22.89
CA PHE A 17 -5.93 1.36 -21.58
C PHE A 17 -6.86 1.44 -20.38
N LEU A 18 -7.93 2.23 -20.45
CA LEU A 18 -8.99 2.25 -19.43
C LEU A 18 -9.56 0.84 -19.15
N PRO A 19 -9.94 0.04 -20.17
CA PRO A 19 -10.32 -1.38 -20.03
C PRO A 19 -9.31 -2.23 -19.27
N VAL A 20 -8.01 -2.05 -19.54
CA VAL A 20 -6.93 -2.91 -19.04
C VAL A 20 -6.55 -2.51 -17.61
N GLY A 21 -6.51 -1.22 -17.32
CA GLY A 21 -6.38 -0.71 -15.95
C GLY A 21 -7.58 -1.08 -15.09
N ALA A 22 -8.79 -1.11 -15.67
CA ALA A 22 -10.01 -1.58 -15.03
C ALA A 22 -9.99 -3.08 -14.72
N ALA A 23 -9.53 -3.89 -15.68
CA ALA A 23 -9.36 -5.33 -15.53
C ALA A 23 -8.41 -5.67 -14.36
N TYR A 24 -7.27 -4.97 -14.24
CA TYR A 24 -6.36 -5.12 -13.10
C TYR A 24 -6.86 -4.46 -11.80
N ALA A 25 -7.88 -3.61 -11.88
CA ALA A 25 -8.51 -2.95 -10.73
C ALA A 25 -9.77 -3.66 -10.24
N GLY A 26 -10.28 -4.66 -10.96
CA GLY A 26 -11.60 -5.23 -10.73
C GLY A 26 -12.76 -4.23 -10.91
N ALA A 27 -12.52 -3.09 -11.56
CA ALA A 27 -13.53 -2.07 -11.78
C ALA A 27 -14.40 -2.45 -12.99
N PRO A 28 -15.74 -2.49 -12.88
CA PRO A 28 -16.59 -2.81 -14.03
C PRO A 28 -16.40 -1.78 -15.14
N HIS A 29 -16.24 -2.28 -16.36
CA HIS A 29 -15.93 -1.50 -17.56
C HIS A 29 -16.93 -0.32 -17.79
N ASP A 30 -18.17 -0.50 -17.35
CA ASP A 30 -19.28 0.44 -17.53
C ASP A 30 -19.18 1.65 -16.60
N LEU A 31 -18.56 1.51 -15.42
CA LEU A 31 -18.42 2.57 -14.41
C LEU A 31 -17.34 3.60 -14.76
N LEU A 32 -16.32 3.19 -15.52
CA LEU A 32 -15.29 4.10 -16.03
C LEU A 32 -15.76 4.82 -17.31
N GLN A 33 -16.76 4.27 -18.01
CA GLN A 33 -17.38 4.88 -19.19
C GLN A 33 -18.60 5.77 -18.86
N GLN A 34 -19.37 5.44 -17.83
CA GLN A 34 -20.57 6.21 -17.49
C GLN A 34 -20.26 7.49 -16.72
N LYS A 35 -20.39 8.60 -17.46
CA LYS A 35 -20.32 10.03 -17.10
C LYS A 35 -19.01 10.69 -17.47
N GLY A 36 -18.86 11.08 -18.74
CA GLY A 36 -18.30 12.37 -19.21
C GLY A 36 -17.01 12.95 -18.61
N ALA A 37 -16.27 12.22 -17.78
CA ALA A 37 -15.20 12.77 -16.94
C ALA A 37 -13.81 12.67 -17.59
N PHE A 38 -13.68 11.98 -18.72
CA PHE A 38 -12.39 11.78 -19.37
C PHE A 38 -12.47 11.84 -20.90
N GLN A 39 -12.93 12.97 -21.45
CA GLN A 39 -12.43 13.39 -22.76
C GLN A 39 -11.07 14.07 -22.56
N LEU A 40 -9.99 13.28 -22.53
CA LEU A 40 -8.63 13.83 -22.53
C LEU A 40 -8.17 13.99 -23.99
N GLN A 41 -8.45 15.16 -24.57
CA GLN A 41 -7.74 15.62 -25.76
C GLN A 41 -6.27 15.88 -25.39
N GLY A 42 -5.36 15.13 -26.04
CA GLY A 42 -3.95 15.45 -26.28
C GLY A 42 -3.09 15.79 -25.06
N GLY A 43 -2.21 14.88 -24.64
CA GLY A 43 -0.92 15.16 -23.98
C GLY A 43 -0.89 15.99 -22.69
N ARG A 44 -2.02 16.50 -22.18
CA ARG A 44 -2.10 17.28 -20.95
C ARG A 44 -2.32 16.36 -19.75
N LYS A 45 -1.62 16.66 -18.65
CA LYS A 45 -1.88 16.04 -17.35
C LYS A 45 -3.39 16.16 -17.02
N PRO A 46 -3.99 15.17 -16.33
CA PRO A 46 -5.37 15.30 -15.88
C PRO A 46 -5.53 16.58 -15.05
N SER A 47 -6.66 17.28 -15.21
CA SER A 47 -6.92 18.54 -14.50
C SER A 47 -6.84 18.35 -12.99
N GLN A 48 -6.12 19.23 -12.30
CA GLN A 48 -6.00 19.23 -10.84
C GLN A 48 -7.39 19.40 -10.19
N ARG A 49 -7.63 18.69 -9.08
CA ARG A 49 -8.83 18.86 -8.25
C ARG A 49 -8.57 19.92 -7.19
N ARG A 50 -9.63 20.50 -6.62
CA ARG A 50 -9.52 21.39 -5.46
C ARG A 50 -9.97 20.66 -4.20
N GLY A 51 -9.11 20.62 -3.19
CA GLY A 51 -9.44 20.09 -1.87
C GLY A 51 -10.41 21.00 -1.10
N PRO A 52 -10.90 20.57 0.08
CA PRO A 52 -11.85 21.35 0.90
C PRO A 52 -11.35 22.75 1.28
N ASN A 53 -10.03 22.98 1.26
CA ASN A 53 -9.40 24.28 1.50
C ASN A 53 -8.94 24.99 0.21
N ASN A 54 -9.54 24.67 -0.94
CA ASN A 54 -9.23 25.25 -2.25
C ASN A 54 -7.79 24.97 -2.75
N GLU A 55 -7.13 23.96 -2.15
CA GLU A 55 -5.75 23.57 -2.47
C GLU A 55 -5.73 22.69 -3.74
N GLU A 56 -4.79 22.92 -4.66
CA GLU A 56 -4.60 22.07 -5.84
C GLU A 56 -4.13 20.68 -5.41
N LEU A 57 -4.94 19.68 -5.72
CA LEU A 57 -4.66 18.27 -5.49
C LEU A 57 -4.30 17.59 -6.80
N ASP A 58 -3.34 16.68 -6.70
CA ASP A 58 -3.00 15.77 -7.79
C ASP A 58 -4.23 14.91 -8.14
N PRO A 59 -4.38 14.49 -9.40
CA PRO A 59 -5.50 13.67 -9.82
C PRO A 59 -5.43 12.28 -9.17
N SER A 60 -6.54 11.89 -8.52
CA SER A 60 -6.72 10.54 -7.97
C SER A 60 -6.93 9.51 -9.08
N VAL A 61 -6.37 8.30 -8.88
CA VAL A 61 -6.61 7.12 -9.72
C VAL A 61 -7.82 6.32 -9.28
N PHE A 62 -8.34 6.58 -8.08
CA PHE A 62 -9.44 5.83 -7.50
C PHE A 62 -10.79 6.32 -8.03
N ASN A 63 -11.82 5.49 -7.87
CA ASN A 63 -13.18 5.84 -8.27
C ASN A 63 -13.66 7.09 -7.52
N PRO A 64 -13.96 8.21 -8.21
CA PRO A 64 -14.40 9.44 -7.56
C PRO A 64 -15.75 9.30 -6.86
N ALA A 65 -16.60 8.35 -7.27
CA ALA A 65 -17.91 8.16 -6.66
C ALA A 65 -17.84 7.57 -5.25
N THR A 66 -16.74 6.90 -4.91
CA THR A 66 -16.54 6.31 -3.58
C THR A 66 -15.80 7.24 -2.62
N ALA A 67 -15.12 8.27 -3.15
CA ALA A 67 -14.33 9.21 -2.36
C ALA A 67 -15.23 10.12 -1.51
N THR A 68 -15.02 10.09 -0.19
CA THR A 68 -15.67 11.01 0.76
C THR A 68 -14.77 12.17 1.13
N HIS A 69 -13.45 11.94 1.18
CA HIS A 69 -12.46 12.97 1.47
C HIS A 69 -11.21 12.74 0.63
N ILE A 70 -10.64 13.80 0.05
CA ILE A 70 -9.35 13.80 -0.62
C ILE A 70 -8.64 15.07 -0.15
N GLY A 71 -7.40 14.94 0.33
CA GLY A 71 -6.70 16.11 0.84
C GLY A 71 -5.26 15.86 1.24
N LYS A 72 -4.70 16.89 1.87
CA LYS A 72 -3.38 16.85 2.48
C LYS A 72 -3.51 17.18 3.96
N HIS A 73 -3.05 16.27 4.80
CA HIS A 73 -2.97 16.47 6.24
C HIS A 73 -1.64 17.12 6.60
N VAL A 74 -1.68 18.16 7.43
CA VAL A 74 -0.47 18.79 7.95
C VAL A 74 0.00 17.98 9.16
N VAL A 75 1.05 17.20 8.95
CA VAL A 75 1.70 16.45 10.01
C VAL A 75 2.48 17.42 10.90
N PRO A 76 2.14 17.53 12.20
CA PRO A 76 2.83 18.41 13.13
C PRO A 76 4.21 17.85 13.49
N VAL A 77 5.10 18.71 13.99
CA VAL A 77 6.38 18.25 14.56
C VAL A 77 6.11 17.44 15.81
N HIS A 78 6.63 16.22 15.85
CA HIS A 78 6.53 15.35 17.01
C HIS A 78 7.93 15.14 17.63
N PRO A 79 8.10 15.23 18.97
CA PRO A 79 9.42 15.18 19.62
C PRO A 79 10.21 13.88 19.36
N LYS A 80 9.50 12.79 19.06
CA LYS A 80 10.11 11.49 18.74
C LYS A 80 10.44 11.32 17.25
N CYS A 81 10.08 12.29 16.40
CA CYS A 81 10.28 12.22 14.95
C CYS A 81 11.47 13.06 14.49
N SER A 82 12.08 12.66 13.37
CA SER A 82 13.31 13.27 12.86
C SER A 82 13.11 14.59 12.10
N HIS A 83 11.88 14.97 11.75
CA HIS A 83 11.61 16.18 10.96
C HIS A 83 11.45 17.40 11.89
N SER A 84 12.02 18.54 11.48
CA SER A 84 12.05 19.76 12.30
C SER A 84 10.98 20.79 11.94
N LYS A 85 10.16 20.52 10.92
CA LYS A 85 9.07 21.39 10.46
C LYS A 85 7.85 20.56 10.11
N PRO A 86 6.62 21.11 10.23
CA PRO A 86 5.43 20.46 9.72
C PRO A 86 5.55 20.19 8.21
N PHE A 87 4.88 19.16 7.72
CA PHE A 87 4.84 18.83 6.29
C PHE A 87 3.47 18.26 5.92
N LYS A 88 3.15 18.24 4.62
CA LYS A 88 1.85 17.77 4.11
C LYS A 88 1.93 16.32 3.65
N MET A 89 1.00 15.51 4.12
CA MET A 89 0.81 14.11 3.73
C MET A 89 -0.50 13.96 2.96
N TYR A 90 -0.43 13.47 1.73
CA TYR A 90 -1.58 13.20 0.89
C TYR A 90 -2.37 11.98 1.37
N TYR A 91 -3.70 12.06 1.35
CA TYR A 91 -4.58 10.96 1.68
C TYR A 91 -5.94 11.04 0.96
N GLU A 92 -6.59 9.89 0.84
CA GLU A 92 -7.98 9.75 0.39
C GLU A 92 -8.75 8.81 1.33
N VAL A 93 -10.00 9.15 1.61
CA VAL A 93 -10.96 8.30 2.30
C VAL A 93 -12.06 7.94 1.32
N HIS A 94 -12.33 6.65 1.20
CA HIS A 94 -13.42 6.11 0.38
C HIS A 94 -14.41 5.34 1.26
N GLY A 95 -15.68 5.31 0.86
CA GLY A 95 -16.75 4.69 1.65
C GLY A 95 -17.13 5.48 2.90
N LYS A 96 -18.24 5.10 3.53
CA LYS A 96 -18.81 5.79 4.71
C LYS A 96 -19.23 4.83 5.82
N GLY A 97 -18.85 3.56 5.72
CA GLY A 97 -19.21 2.54 6.69
C GLY A 97 -18.43 2.61 8.01
N PRO A 98 -18.91 1.91 9.05
CA PRO A 98 -18.31 1.96 10.38
C PRO A 98 -16.96 1.25 10.47
N VAL A 99 -16.69 0.23 9.64
CA VAL A 99 -15.43 -0.54 9.69
C VAL A 99 -14.31 0.24 9.01
N LYS A 100 -13.26 0.60 9.76
CA LYS A 100 -12.18 1.47 9.28
C LYS A 100 -10.97 0.67 8.82
N LEU A 101 -10.76 0.58 7.51
CA LEU A 101 -9.59 -0.08 6.91
C LEU A 101 -8.54 0.97 6.55
N VAL A 102 -7.28 0.75 6.93
CA VAL A 102 -6.15 1.63 6.58
C VAL A 102 -5.14 0.85 5.78
N PHE A 103 -4.83 1.31 4.58
CA PHE A 103 -3.93 0.64 3.65
C PHE A 103 -2.58 1.33 3.58
N LEU A 104 -1.52 0.64 4.00
CA LEU A 104 -0.15 1.15 4.09
C LEU A 104 0.69 0.56 2.96
N MET A 105 1.10 1.40 2.02
CA MET A 105 1.88 0.99 0.86
C MET A 105 3.35 0.71 1.19
N GLY A 106 3.98 -0.12 0.34
CA GLY A 106 5.41 -0.42 0.36
C GLY A 106 6.33 0.72 -0.07
N LEU A 107 7.62 0.44 -0.03
CA LEU A 107 8.71 1.34 -0.42
C LEU A 107 8.48 1.91 -1.83
N ALA A 108 8.75 3.20 -2.00
CA ALA A 108 8.80 3.87 -3.30
C ALA A 108 7.58 3.59 -4.20
N THR A 109 6.39 3.45 -3.58
CA THR A 109 5.15 3.16 -4.27
C THR A 109 4.04 4.07 -3.72
N SER A 110 3.19 4.55 -4.61
CA SER A 110 2.03 5.38 -4.24
C SER A 110 0.89 4.51 -3.74
N CYS A 111 0.03 5.09 -2.92
CA CYS A 111 -1.20 4.46 -2.47
C CYS A 111 -2.07 3.88 -3.60
N ALA A 112 -1.91 4.37 -4.84
CA ALA A 112 -2.48 3.80 -6.06
C ALA A 112 -2.30 2.28 -6.24
N GLY A 113 -1.30 1.66 -5.60
CA GLY A 113 -1.16 0.20 -5.61
C GLY A 113 -2.29 -0.57 -4.90
N TRP A 114 -3.10 0.10 -4.07
CA TRP A 114 -4.28 -0.45 -3.38
C TRP A 114 -5.58 -0.32 -4.18
N LEU A 115 -5.51 0.04 -5.47
CA LEU A 115 -6.67 0.29 -6.32
C LEU A 115 -7.74 -0.82 -6.24
N ALA A 116 -7.32 -2.09 -6.38
CA ALA A 116 -8.23 -3.23 -6.34
C ALA A 116 -8.92 -3.41 -4.97
N GLN A 117 -8.19 -3.16 -3.88
CA GLN A 117 -8.73 -3.23 -2.52
C GLN A 117 -9.72 -2.09 -2.25
N VAL A 118 -9.39 -0.86 -2.63
CA VAL A 118 -10.29 0.29 -2.47
C VAL A 118 -11.58 0.09 -3.27
N GLU A 119 -11.47 -0.40 -4.51
CA GLU A 119 -12.64 -0.72 -5.33
C GLU A 119 -13.50 -1.80 -4.64
N HIS A 120 -12.89 -2.90 -4.20
CA HIS A 120 -13.64 -3.95 -3.51
C HIS A 120 -14.35 -3.47 -2.25
N PHE A 121 -13.66 -2.74 -1.36
CA PHE A 121 -14.16 -2.38 -0.03
C PHE A 121 -14.99 -1.09 0.01
N SER A 122 -14.96 -0.25 -1.02
CA SER A 122 -15.67 1.05 -0.99
C SER A 122 -16.72 1.22 -2.09
N HIS A 123 -16.88 0.25 -3.01
CA HIS A 123 -17.82 0.36 -4.11
C HIS A 123 -19.25 -0.05 -3.75
N ALA A 124 -20.21 0.69 -4.31
CA ALA A 124 -21.63 0.56 -3.97
C ALA A 124 -22.26 -0.71 -4.55
N THR A 125 -21.80 -1.18 -5.71
CA THR A 125 -22.33 -2.39 -6.37
C THR A 125 -22.16 -3.65 -5.54
N ASN A 126 -21.21 -3.65 -4.60
CA ASN A 126 -20.93 -4.79 -3.73
C ASN A 126 -21.54 -4.60 -2.33
N GLY A 127 -22.38 -3.57 -2.12
CA GLY A 127 -22.96 -3.21 -0.82
C GLY A 127 -21.95 -2.71 0.21
N ASN A 128 -20.69 -2.49 -0.19
CA ASN A 128 -19.58 -2.27 0.73
C ASN A 128 -19.39 -0.79 1.13
N THR A 129 -19.89 0.17 0.34
CA THR A 129 -19.81 1.62 0.65
C THR A 129 -20.36 1.97 2.04
N ASP A 130 -21.40 1.25 2.50
CA ASP A 130 -22.02 1.46 3.81
C ASP A 130 -21.42 0.58 4.92
N LYS A 131 -20.57 -0.39 4.56
CA LYS A 131 -19.92 -1.32 5.49
C LYS A 131 -18.53 -0.83 5.90
N TYR A 132 -17.74 -0.32 4.96
CA TYR A 132 -16.37 0.13 5.23
C TYR A 132 -16.14 1.62 4.93
N SER A 133 -15.15 2.17 5.62
CA SER A 133 -14.38 3.33 5.17
C SER A 133 -12.93 2.91 4.99
N THR A 134 -12.36 3.14 3.81
CA THR A 134 -10.96 2.83 3.51
C THR A 134 -10.12 4.10 3.44
N LEU A 135 -9.03 4.15 4.20
CA LEU A 135 -8.01 5.20 4.13
C LEU A 135 -6.81 4.71 3.34
N VAL A 136 -6.44 5.47 2.32
CA VAL A 136 -5.20 5.33 1.55
C VAL A 136 -4.41 6.64 1.63
N TYR A 137 -3.09 6.55 1.64
CA TYR A 137 -2.23 7.73 1.76
C TYR A 137 -0.84 7.48 1.18
N ASP A 138 -0.20 8.54 0.69
CA ASP A 138 1.19 8.46 0.24
C ASP A 138 2.12 8.70 1.42
N GLN A 139 3.09 7.82 1.62
CA GLN A 139 4.09 7.96 2.68
C GLN A 139 4.97 9.20 2.45
N ARG A 140 5.53 9.77 3.53
CA ARG A 140 6.53 10.84 3.44
C ARG A 140 7.62 10.49 2.42
N GLY A 141 8.03 11.48 1.62
CA GLY A 141 9.04 11.28 0.59
C GLY A 141 8.59 10.52 -0.66
N PHE A 142 7.29 10.27 -0.83
CA PHE A 142 6.76 9.63 -2.03
C PHE A 142 5.43 10.21 -2.50
N GLY A 143 5.14 10.04 -3.80
CA GLY A 143 3.87 10.43 -4.40
C GLY A 143 3.53 11.90 -4.18
N SER A 144 2.29 12.17 -3.78
CA SER A 144 1.73 13.51 -3.58
C SER A 144 2.01 14.10 -2.19
N SER A 145 2.69 13.35 -1.32
CA SER A 145 3.19 13.80 -0.02
C SER A 145 4.50 14.58 -0.14
N ASP A 146 4.74 15.46 0.83
CA ASP A 146 5.99 16.22 0.91
C ASP A 146 7.19 15.31 1.21
N VAL A 147 8.39 15.84 0.97
CA VAL A 147 9.67 15.19 1.25
C VAL A 147 10.38 15.94 2.39
N PRO A 148 9.92 15.78 3.66
CA PRO A 148 10.53 16.48 4.79
C PRO A 148 12.02 16.13 4.92
N LYS A 149 12.83 17.10 5.33
CA LYS A 149 14.26 16.91 5.66
C LYS A 149 14.44 16.04 6.90
N GLY A 150 15.61 15.41 7.01
CA GLY A 150 15.99 14.57 8.14
C GLY A 150 16.01 13.08 7.79
N ARG A 151 16.52 12.27 8.72
CA ARG A 151 16.54 10.81 8.58
C ARG A 151 15.12 10.26 8.64
N TYR A 152 14.80 9.26 7.83
CA TYR A 152 13.51 8.56 7.98
C TYR A 152 13.69 7.28 8.79
N ARG A 153 12.69 6.99 9.60
CA ARG A 153 12.49 5.73 10.31
C ARG A 153 11.06 5.28 10.07
N THR A 154 10.80 3.98 10.08
CA THR A 154 9.42 3.46 10.02
C THR A 154 8.60 3.92 11.22
N SER A 155 9.23 4.14 12.38
CA SER A 155 8.59 4.79 13.54
C SER A 155 8.15 6.22 13.25
N ASP A 156 8.91 6.99 12.46
CA ASP A 156 8.53 8.35 12.07
C ASP A 156 7.30 8.33 11.14
N MET A 157 7.18 7.31 10.27
CA MET A 157 6.03 7.10 9.40
C MET A 157 4.79 6.66 10.20
N ALA A 158 4.97 5.86 11.25
CA ALA A 158 3.90 5.47 12.16
C ALA A 158 3.31 6.71 12.88
N TYR A 159 4.15 7.63 13.36
CA TYR A 159 3.67 8.88 13.96
C TYR A 159 2.91 9.79 12.98
N ASP A 160 3.30 9.82 11.69
CA ASP A 160 2.57 10.57 10.68
C ASP A 160 1.14 10.05 10.52
N LEU A 161 1.02 8.73 10.38
CA LEU A 161 -0.27 8.09 10.21
C LEU A 161 -1.11 8.22 11.49
N LEU A 162 -0.49 8.10 12.68
CA LEU A 162 -1.19 8.33 13.94
C LEU A 162 -1.78 9.74 14.01
N SER A 163 -1.02 10.77 13.58
CA SER A 163 -1.51 12.14 13.50
C SER A 163 -2.68 12.29 12.52
N LEU A 164 -2.62 11.63 11.37
CA LEU A 164 -3.72 11.64 10.40
C LEU A 164 -4.97 10.93 10.96
N LEU A 165 -4.82 9.75 11.57
CA LEU A 165 -5.94 9.01 12.15
C LEU A 165 -6.61 9.79 13.29
N GLN A 166 -5.83 10.54 14.09
CA GLN A 166 -6.37 11.45 15.09
C GLN A 166 -7.15 12.60 14.46
N ALA A 167 -6.63 13.21 13.39
CA ALA A 167 -7.30 14.30 12.69
C ALA A 167 -8.61 13.83 12.02
N LEU A 168 -8.65 12.58 11.55
CA LEU A 168 -9.86 11.94 11.02
C LEU A 168 -10.81 11.44 12.11
N ARG A 169 -10.43 11.52 13.40
CA ARG A 169 -11.19 11.01 14.54
C ARG A 169 -11.44 9.49 14.50
N TRP A 170 -10.55 8.75 13.84
CA TRP A 170 -10.60 7.28 13.75
C TRP A 170 -10.01 6.59 14.98
N LEU A 171 -9.52 7.37 15.95
CA LEU A 171 -8.93 6.87 17.20
C LEU A 171 -9.80 7.17 18.44
N ASP A 172 -10.92 7.89 18.26
CA ASP A 172 -11.81 8.33 19.36
C ASP A 172 -12.35 7.14 20.16
N GLU A 173 -12.72 6.07 19.45
CA GLU A 173 -13.11 4.78 20.03
C GLU A 173 -11.99 3.76 19.90
N PRO A 174 -11.80 2.89 20.92
CA PRO A 174 -10.82 1.83 20.86
C PRO A 174 -11.25 0.73 19.89
N ARG A 175 -10.26 -0.01 19.36
CA ARG A 175 -10.46 -1.23 18.55
C ARG A 175 -11.42 -1.08 17.36
N GLN A 176 -11.42 0.08 16.69
CA GLN A 176 -12.25 0.31 15.50
C GLN A 176 -11.46 0.30 14.18
N VAL A 177 -10.12 0.38 14.26
CA VAL A 177 -9.23 0.49 13.10
C VAL A 177 -8.58 -0.84 12.77
N HIS A 178 -8.50 -1.14 11.48
CA HIS A 178 -7.84 -2.31 10.92
C HIS A 178 -6.71 -1.86 10.00
N LEU A 179 -5.48 -2.26 10.32
CA LEU A 179 -4.31 -1.90 9.52
C LEU A 179 -3.99 -3.02 8.52
N VAL A 180 -3.73 -2.66 7.27
CA VAL A 180 -3.32 -3.58 6.21
C VAL A 180 -2.06 -3.01 5.55
N GLY A 181 -0.91 -3.64 5.83
CA GLY A 181 0.38 -3.15 5.38
C GLY A 181 1.10 -4.16 4.50
N VAL A 182 1.60 -3.70 3.34
CA VAL A 182 2.46 -4.50 2.46
C VAL A 182 3.91 -4.01 2.53
N SER A 183 4.87 -4.93 2.64
CA SER A 183 6.30 -4.60 2.60
C SER A 183 6.69 -3.58 3.70
N MET A 184 7.26 -2.43 3.33
CA MET A 184 7.50 -1.30 4.24
C MET A 184 6.24 -0.88 5.01
N GLY A 185 5.05 -0.93 4.40
CA GLY A 185 3.78 -0.66 5.08
C GLY A 185 3.48 -1.64 6.21
N GLY A 186 3.91 -2.90 6.09
CA GLY A 186 3.86 -3.88 7.17
C GLY A 186 4.79 -3.54 8.33
N MET A 187 5.98 -3.00 8.05
CA MET A 187 6.90 -2.51 9.09
C MET A 187 6.30 -1.33 9.87
N VAL A 188 5.68 -0.38 9.16
CA VAL A 188 4.98 0.76 9.77
C VAL A 188 3.77 0.27 10.59
N THR A 189 3.08 -0.78 10.12
CA THR A 189 1.98 -1.43 10.86
C THR A 189 2.46 -2.01 12.18
N LEU A 190 3.62 -2.68 12.22
CA LEU A 190 4.21 -3.19 13.45
C LEU A 190 4.59 -2.07 14.43
N GLU A 191 5.13 -0.95 13.93
CA GLU A 191 5.42 0.23 14.76
C GLU A 191 4.15 0.80 15.39
N LEU A 192 3.06 0.95 14.63
CA LEU A 192 1.76 1.39 15.16
C LEU A 192 1.20 0.42 16.20
N ALA A 193 1.22 -0.88 15.92
CA ALA A 193 0.74 -1.91 16.82
C ALA A 193 1.50 -1.93 18.15
N LYS A 194 2.80 -1.60 18.13
CA LYS A 194 3.62 -1.43 19.33
C LYS A 194 3.30 -0.14 20.10
N MET A 195 3.09 0.97 19.38
CA MET A 195 2.94 2.29 19.97
C MET A 195 1.58 2.47 20.64
N THR A 196 0.51 2.02 19.97
CA THR A 196 -0.87 2.31 20.37
C THR A 196 -1.83 1.16 20.03
N PRO A 197 -1.59 -0.05 20.57
CA PRO A 197 -2.36 -1.24 20.20
C PRO A 197 -3.86 -1.09 20.48
N GLN A 198 -4.25 -0.33 21.51
CA GLN A 198 -5.63 -0.14 21.95
C GLN A 198 -6.59 0.39 20.86
N HIS A 199 -6.08 1.05 19.82
CA HIS A 199 -6.93 1.56 18.73
C HIS A 199 -7.19 0.53 17.63
N PHE A 200 -6.41 -0.55 17.57
CA PHE A 200 -6.45 -1.50 16.46
C PHE A 200 -7.16 -2.79 16.84
N ALA A 201 -8.21 -3.14 16.08
CA ALA A 201 -8.89 -4.43 16.19
C ALA A 201 -8.16 -5.53 15.44
N SER A 202 -7.52 -5.19 14.32
CA SER A 202 -6.69 -6.15 13.59
C SER A 202 -5.54 -5.53 12.84
N ILE A 203 -4.53 -6.36 12.55
CA ILE A 203 -3.45 -6.03 11.61
C ILE A 203 -3.28 -7.16 10.58
N THR A 204 -3.05 -6.79 9.33
CA THR A 204 -2.70 -7.69 8.23
C THR A 204 -1.32 -7.32 7.71
N LEU A 205 -0.38 -8.27 7.78
CA LEU A 205 1.03 -8.11 7.45
C LEU A 205 1.33 -8.89 6.16
N ILE A 206 1.54 -8.17 5.05
CA ILE A 206 1.72 -8.76 3.72
C ILE A 206 3.17 -8.59 3.28
N SER A 207 3.87 -9.68 2.96
CA SER A 207 5.23 -9.68 2.39
C SER A 207 6.19 -8.73 3.13
N THR A 208 6.26 -8.87 4.46
CA THR A 208 7.00 -7.95 5.33
C THR A 208 7.95 -8.69 6.29
N THR A 209 8.66 -7.92 7.11
CA THR A 209 9.61 -8.43 8.11
C THR A 209 9.52 -7.61 9.39
N SER A 210 9.86 -8.22 10.53
CA SER A 210 10.13 -7.50 11.78
C SER A 210 11.45 -6.71 11.75
N GLY A 211 12.24 -6.81 10.68
CA GLY A 211 13.53 -6.15 10.56
C GLY A 211 14.65 -6.86 11.34
N GLN A 212 15.83 -6.26 11.35
CA GLN A 212 17.04 -6.86 11.96
C GLN A 212 17.17 -6.42 13.42
N ASN A 213 16.96 -7.34 14.36
CA ASN A 213 17.32 -7.09 15.76
C ASN A 213 18.83 -7.35 15.92
N LEU A 214 19.58 -6.37 16.45
CA LEU A 214 21.03 -6.46 16.71
C LEU A 214 21.44 -7.63 17.63
N GLY A 215 20.48 -8.35 18.24
CA GLY A 215 20.69 -9.56 19.04
C GLY A 215 20.26 -10.89 18.38
N SER A 216 19.73 -10.89 17.16
CA SER A 216 19.31 -12.12 16.46
C SER A 216 20.50 -12.75 15.74
N LYS A 217 20.91 -13.96 16.14
CA LYS A 217 22.01 -14.75 15.53
C LYS A 217 21.75 -15.21 14.09
N SER A 218 20.75 -14.67 13.40
CA SER A 218 20.40 -15.09 12.04
C SER A 218 20.78 -14.01 11.02
N ILE A 219 22.07 -14.00 10.67
CA ILE A 219 22.62 -13.24 9.53
C ILE A 219 21.92 -13.65 8.20
N THR A 220 21.23 -14.80 8.17
CA THR A 220 20.58 -15.38 6.98
C THR A 220 19.13 -14.96 6.75
N THR A 221 18.41 -14.44 7.76
CA THR A 221 17.01 -13.98 7.61
C THR A 221 16.90 -12.50 7.22
N GLY A 222 17.92 -11.70 7.53
CA GLY A 222 17.93 -10.25 7.25
C GLY A 222 18.36 -9.85 5.84
N MET A 223 18.90 -10.78 5.05
CA MET A 223 19.32 -10.51 3.67
C MET A 223 18.20 -10.91 2.69
N PRO A 224 17.84 -10.04 1.72
CA PRO A 224 17.01 -10.45 0.60
C PRO A 224 17.67 -11.65 -0.13
N PRO A 225 16.91 -12.47 -0.87
CA PRO A 225 17.51 -13.53 -1.71
C PRO A 225 18.58 -12.92 -2.63
N PHE A 226 19.66 -13.64 -2.96
CA PHE A 226 20.74 -13.08 -3.80
C PHE A 226 20.23 -12.49 -5.12
N LYS A 227 19.27 -13.17 -5.77
CA LYS A 227 18.54 -12.64 -6.94
C LYS A 227 17.82 -11.34 -6.64
N GLY A 228 17.15 -11.26 -5.49
CA GLY A 228 16.44 -10.10 -4.98
C GLY A 228 17.33 -8.90 -4.68
N VAL A 229 18.49 -9.12 -4.05
CA VAL A 229 19.48 -8.06 -3.81
C VAL A 229 19.97 -7.48 -5.13
N ALA A 230 20.40 -8.32 -6.07
CA ALA A 230 20.89 -7.87 -7.37
C ALA A 230 19.82 -7.09 -8.15
N ALA A 231 18.59 -7.63 -8.23
CA ALA A 231 17.48 -6.99 -8.92
C ALA A 231 17.04 -5.68 -8.25
N PHE A 232 16.91 -5.66 -6.91
CA PHE A 232 16.56 -4.45 -6.18
C PHE A 232 17.64 -3.36 -6.31
N THR A 233 18.92 -3.73 -6.15
CA THR A 233 20.03 -2.78 -6.34
C THR A 233 20.05 -2.24 -7.77
N ASP A 234 19.85 -3.07 -8.78
CA ASP A 234 19.79 -2.65 -10.17
C ASP A 234 18.58 -1.74 -10.47
N VAL A 235 17.40 -2.03 -9.93
CA VAL A 235 16.22 -1.14 -9.99
C VAL A 235 16.52 0.22 -9.36
N ILE A 236 17.06 0.24 -8.14
CA ILE A 236 17.39 1.50 -7.44
C ILE A 236 18.48 2.28 -8.16
N VAL A 237 19.61 1.65 -8.50
CA VAL A 237 20.74 2.30 -9.17
C VAL A 237 20.34 2.80 -10.56
N SER A 238 19.61 2.00 -11.34
CA SER A 238 19.15 2.43 -12.66
C SER A 238 18.14 3.58 -12.59
N SER A 239 17.28 3.61 -11.57
CA SER A 239 16.37 4.73 -11.33
C SER A 239 17.11 6.02 -10.97
N ILE A 240 18.16 5.94 -10.15
CA ILE A 240 18.93 7.11 -9.70
C ILE A 240 19.83 7.63 -10.82
N LEU A 241 20.58 6.74 -11.47
CA LEU A 241 21.54 7.10 -12.52
C LEU A 241 20.91 7.27 -13.90
N ARG A 242 19.61 6.96 -14.06
CA ARG A 242 18.88 6.96 -15.34
C ARG A 242 19.58 6.14 -16.43
N THR A 243 20.24 5.04 -16.04
CA THR A 243 21.04 4.20 -16.94
C THR A 243 20.19 3.25 -17.80
N LYS A 244 18.95 2.99 -17.40
CA LYS A 244 17.98 2.20 -18.17
C LYS A 244 16.92 3.09 -18.81
N SER A 245 16.42 2.68 -19.96
CA SER A 245 15.20 3.27 -20.51
C SER A 245 14.02 3.03 -19.53
N PRO A 246 12.98 3.89 -19.52
CA PRO A 246 11.82 3.71 -18.66
C PRO A 246 11.17 2.32 -18.78
N ARG A 247 11.16 1.75 -20.00
CA ARG A 247 10.62 0.42 -20.27
C ARG A 247 11.45 -0.69 -19.63
N GLN A 248 12.77 -0.65 -19.77
CA GLN A 248 13.66 -1.64 -19.15
C GLN A 248 13.64 -1.58 -17.62
N HIS A 249 13.49 -0.39 -17.05
CA HIS A 249 13.32 -0.23 -15.60
C HIS A 249 12.00 -0.86 -15.13
N LEU A 250 10.92 -0.63 -15.88
CA LEU A 250 9.61 -1.22 -15.60
C LEU A 250 9.63 -2.75 -15.70
N ASP A 251 10.27 -3.31 -16.73
CA ASP A 251 10.42 -4.75 -16.89
C ASP A 251 11.13 -5.38 -15.68
N ALA A 252 12.27 -4.80 -15.27
CA ALA A 252 13.00 -5.26 -14.10
C ALA A 252 12.17 -5.16 -12.80
N MET A 253 11.34 -4.13 -12.66
CA MET A 253 10.42 -3.99 -11.52
C MET A 253 9.32 -5.06 -11.54
N ILE A 254 8.73 -5.36 -12.71
CA ILE A 254 7.70 -6.39 -12.85
C ILE A 254 8.26 -7.77 -12.49
N GLU A 255 9.43 -8.12 -13.02
CA GLU A 255 10.10 -9.40 -12.75
C GLU A 255 10.55 -9.55 -11.28
N LEU A 256 10.83 -8.44 -10.61
CA LEU A 256 11.11 -8.42 -9.17
C LEU A 256 9.85 -8.66 -8.32
N LEU A 257 8.69 -8.20 -8.78
CA LEU A 257 7.45 -8.20 -8.00
C LEU A 257 6.59 -9.45 -8.19
N PHE A 258 6.72 -10.16 -9.32
CA PHE A 258 5.85 -11.26 -9.71
C PHE A 258 6.63 -12.49 -10.21
N PRO A 259 6.10 -13.71 -10.06
CA PRO A 259 6.68 -14.92 -10.64
C PRO A 259 6.63 -14.92 -12.17
N ASP A 260 7.71 -15.37 -12.82
CA ASP A 260 7.79 -15.44 -14.29
C ASP A 260 6.69 -16.29 -14.92
N ALA A 261 6.42 -17.47 -14.35
CA ALA A 261 5.36 -18.36 -14.86
C ALA A 261 3.98 -17.68 -14.89
N TRP A 262 3.67 -16.91 -13.84
CA TRP A 262 2.41 -16.16 -13.76
C TRP A 262 2.38 -14.96 -14.71
N LEU A 263 3.54 -14.33 -14.95
CA LEU A 263 3.69 -13.22 -15.90
C LEU A 263 3.53 -13.65 -17.36
N ASP A 264 3.94 -14.88 -17.68
CA ASP A 264 3.89 -15.45 -19.04
C ASP A 264 2.49 -15.94 -19.44
N GLU A 265 1.65 -16.24 -18.47
CA GLU A 265 0.24 -16.61 -18.72
C GLU A 265 -0.56 -15.45 -19.34
N ALA A 266 -1.57 -15.80 -20.14
CA ALA A 266 -2.52 -14.83 -20.68
C ALA A 266 -3.36 -14.20 -19.56
N HIS A 267 -3.63 -12.90 -19.67
CA HIS A 267 -4.53 -12.23 -18.74
C HIS A 267 -5.99 -12.68 -19.00
N PRO A 268 -6.73 -13.17 -17.99
CA PRO A 268 -8.04 -13.77 -18.19
C PRO A 268 -9.07 -12.81 -18.78
N ASP A 269 -9.02 -11.53 -18.36
CA ASP A 269 -9.98 -10.51 -18.79
C ASP A 269 -9.45 -9.61 -19.91
N ASP A 270 -8.28 -9.91 -20.49
CA ASP A 270 -7.77 -9.13 -21.62
C ASP A 270 -8.35 -9.69 -22.93
N PRO A 271 -9.16 -8.91 -23.68
CA PRO A 271 -9.82 -9.41 -24.90
C PRO A 271 -8.83 -9.72 -26.03
N GLN A 272 -7.57 -9.25 -25.91
CA GLN A 272 -6.51 -9.53 -26.88
C GLN A 272 -5.64 -10.72 -26.46
N HIS A 273 -5.98 -11.39 -25.35
CA HIS A 273 -5.24 -12.53 -24.78
C HIS A 273 -3.74 -12.27 -24.59
N ARG A 274 -3.38 -11.01 -24.29
CA ARG A 274 -1.99 -10.64 -24.02
C ARG A 274 -1.50 -11.25 -22.71
N SER A 275 -0.19 -11.38 -22.58
CA SER A 275 0.42 -11.86 -21.33
C SER A 275 0.17 -10.88 -20.18
N ARG A 276 0.14 -11.40 -18.94
CA ARG A 276 0.05 -10.53 -17.76
C ARG A 276 1.20 -9.54 -17.68
N ARG A 277 2.39 -9.92 -18.15
CA ARG A 277 3.54 -9.00 -18.25
C ARG A 277 3.22 -7.77 -19.11
N GLU A 278 2.64 -7.97 -20.28
CA GLU A 278 2.30 -6.89 -21.19
C GLU A 278 1.23 -5.96 -20.60
N CYS A 279 0.18 -6.53 -20.01
CA CYS A 279 -0.87 -5.71 -19.41
C CYS A 279 -0.37 -4.96 -18.16
N LEU A 280 0.50 -5.57 -17.34
CA LEU A 280 1.11 -4.91 -16.19
C LEU A 280 1.98 -3.72 -16.59
N ARG A 281 2.74 -3.82 -17.70
CA ARG A 281 3.52 -2.67 -18.20
C ARG A 281 2.62 -1.47 -18.43
N GLU A 282 1.51 -1.68 -19.13
CA GLU A 282 0.57 -0.61 -19.46
C GLU A 282 -0.10 -0.05 -18.21
N MET A 283 -0.50 -0.93 -17.28
CA MET A 283 -1.05 -0.51 -15.99
C MET A 283 -0.05 0.35 -15.18
N PHE A 284 1.22 -0.04 -15.11
CA PHE A 284 2.24 0.75 -14.41
C PHE A 284 2.54 2.07 -15.12
N ILE A 285 2.63 2.09 -16.45
CA ILE A 285 2.76 3.33 -17.22
C ILE A 285 1.59 4.26 -16.91
N PHE A 286 0.36 3.74 -16.92
CA PHE A 286 -0.83 4.49 -16.52
C PHE A 286 -0.70 5.05 -15.10
N ARG A 287 -0.39 4.21 -14.11
CA ARG A 287 -0.22 4.63 -12.70
C ARG A 287 0.83 5.73 -12.53
N PHE A 288 1.97 5.61 -13.20
CA PHE A 288 3.05 6.61 -13.13
C PHE A 288 2.69 7.97 -13.76
N ARG A 289 1.63 8.06 -14.59
CA ARG A 289 1.10 9.34 -15.09
C ARG A 289 0.34 10.12 -14.01
N TYR A 290 -0.22 9.44 -13.02
CA TYR A 290 -0.99 10.03 -11.92
C TYR A 290 -0.17 10.16 -10.64
N SER A 291 0.75 9.23 -10.39
CA SER A 291 1.69 9.35 -9.29
C SER A 291 2.72 10.44 -9.56
N ARG A 292 2.79 11.43 -8.67
CA ARG A 292 3.86 12.43 -8.71
C ARG A 292 5.20 11.72 -8.49
N HIS A 293 6.17 12.02 -9.35
CA HIS A 293 7.51 11.46 -9.21
C HIS A 293 8.14 11.99 -7.92
N ALA A 294 8.48 11.08 -7.01
CA ALA A 294 9.21 11.41 -5.81
C ALA A 294 10.63 11.86 -6.17
N PRO A 295 11.19 12.91 -5.56
CA PRO A 295 12.61 13.20 -5.70
C PRO A 295 13.44 12.02 -5.18
N PRO A 296 14.58 11.67 -5.83
CA PRO A 296 15.39 10.51 -5.43
C PRO A 296 15.79 10.47 -3.95
N ASP A 297 15.99 11.64 -3.34
CA ASP A 297 16.30 11.80 -1.92
C ASP A 297 15.20 11.24 -0.99
N GLY A 298 13.92 11.37 -1.37
CA GLY A 298 12.80 10.79 -0.61
C GLY A 298 12.85 9.26 -0.61
N VAL A 299 13.08 8.67 -1.77
CA VAL A 299 13.23 7.21 -1.94
C VAL A 299 14.43 6.69 -1.15
N LEU A 300 15.59 7.34 -1.24
CA LEU A 300 16.80 6.93 -0.52
C LEU A 300 16.62 6.95 1.00
N ARG A 301 15.86 7.94 1.52
CA ARG A 301 15.52 7.99 2.94
C ARG A 301 14.55 6.88 3.34
N GLN A 302 13.56 6.55 2.51
CA GLN A 302 12.70 5.38 2.78
C GLN A 302 13.51 4.06 2.76
N ILE A 303 14.47 3.91 1.83
CA ILE A 303 15.39 2.76 1.81
C ILE A 303 16.14 2.65 3.15
N THR A 304 16.69 3.77 3.63
CA THR A 304 17.38 3.82 4.93
C THR A 304 16.45 3.43 6.08
N ALA A 305 15.20 3.88 6.05
CA ALA A 305 14.19 3.53 7.06
C ALA A 305 13.91 2.02 7.07
N VAL A 306 13.75 1.40 5.90
CA VAL A 306 13.55 -0.05 5.74
C VAL A 306 14.74 -0.83 6.29
N PHE A 307 15.96 -0.49 5.90
CA PHE A 307 17.17 -1.20 6.35
C PHE A 307 17.46 -1.05 7.84
N THR A 308 16.99 0.03 8.46
CA THR A 308 17.20 0.29 9.90
C THR A 308 15.96 0.02 10.76
N HIS A 309 14.92 -0.59 10.18
CA HIS A 309 13.77 -1.05 10.95
C HIS A 309 14.12 -2.28 11.78
N GLY A 310 13.54 -2.34 12.98
CA GLY A 310 13.65 -3.48 13.87
C GLY A 310 12.55 -3.46 14.93
N VAL A 311 11.90 -4.60 15.09
CA VAL A 311 10.98 -4.93 16.17
C VAL A 311 11.52 -6.18 16.85
N SER A 312 11.85 -6.05 18.13
CA SER A 312 12.40 -7.12 18.94
C SER A 312 11.39 -8.23 19.21
N ALA A 313 11.88 -9.42 19.59
CA ALA A 313 11.02 -10.55 19.97
C ALA A 313 10.04 -10.18 21.09
N SER A 314 10.48 -9.47 22.12
CA SER A 314 9.61 -9.00 23.21
C SER A 314 8.55 -8.01 22.75
N GLU A 315 8.84 -7.17 21.76
CA GLU A 315 7.84 -6.27 21.17
C GLU A 315 6.84 -7.06 20.31
N LEU A 316 7.27 -8.08 19.57
CA LEU A 316 6.38 -8.98 18.83
C LEU A 316 5.48 -9.77 19.77
N ASP A 317 6.01 -10.31 20.88
CA ASP A 317 5.23 -11.01 21.90
C ASP A 317 4.16 -10.09 22.49
N ARG A 318 4.50 -8.83 22.73
CA ARG A 318 3.53 -7.82 23.17
C ARG A 318 2.43 -7.61 22.14
N ILE A 319 2.78 -7.40 20.86
CA ILE A 319 1.82 -7.25 19.76
C ILE A 319 0.90 -8.46 19.68
N ASN A 320 1.45 -9.68 19.75
CA ASN A 320 0.70 -10.94 19.75
C ASN A 320 -0.34 -11.00 20.87
N MET A 321 -0.03 -10.41 22.03
CA MET A 321 -0.92 -10.39 23.19
C MET A 321 -1.89 -9.21 23.23
N GLU A 322 -1.61 -8.13 22.50
CA GLU A 322 -2.33 -6.85 22.56
C GLU A 322 -3.22 -6.57 21.34
N ILE A 323 -3.05 -7.28 20.21
CA ILE A 323 -3.90 -7.15 19.03
C ILE A 323 -4.90 -8.32 18.92
N PRO A 324 -6.22 -8.07 18.80
CA PRO A 324 -7.24 -9.12 18.75
C PRO A 324 -7.11 -10.11 17.59
N SER A 325 -6.82 -9.61 16.40
CA SER A 325 -6.70 -10.42 15.18
C SER A 325 -5.47 -10.02 14.38
N ILE A 326 -4.62 -11.00 14.06
CA ILE A 326 -3.39 -10.80 13.30
C ILE A 326 -3.39 -11.80 12.15
N THR A 327 -3.13 -11.33 10.94
CA THR A 327 -2.89 -12.21 9.78
C THR A 327 -1.56 -11.87 9.13
N ILE A 328 -0.77 -12.88 8.81
CA ILE A 328 0.50 -12.78 8.08
C ILE A 328 0.30 -13.46 6.73
N ILE A 329 0.66 -12.79 5.64
CA ILE A 329 0.53 -13.29 4.28
C ILE A 329 1.87 -13.14 3.55
N THR A 330 2.32 -14.19 2.87
CA THR A 330 3.54 -14.13 2.04
C THR A 330 3.40 -15.01 0.81
N GLY A 331 4.01 -14.61 -0.30
CA GLY A 331 4.17 -15.43 -1.48
C GLY A 331 5.39 -16.33 -1.35
N ASP A 332 5.31 -17.58 -1.80
CA ASP A 332 6.44 -18.51 -1.75
C ASP A 332 7.58 -18.19 -2.74
N GLN A 333 7.32 -17.32 -3.72
CA GLN A 333 8.25 -16.83 -4.74
C GLN A 333 8.50 -15.32 -4.62
N ASP A 334 8.38 -14.75 -3.41
CA ASP A 334 8.72 -13.35 -3.15
C ASP A 334 10.25 -13.13 -3.27
N HIS A 335 10.65 -12.50 -4.38
CA HIS A 335 12.04 -12.18 -4.66
C HIS A 335 12.52 -10.91 -3.97
N LEU A 336 11.62 -10.05 -3.48
CA LEU A 336 11.99 -8.77 -2.87
C LEU A 336 12.14 -8.89 -1.35
N VAL A 337 11.21 -9.56 -0.69
CA VAL A 337 11.24 -9.85 0.74
C VAL A 337 11.27 -11.36 0.94
N ASN A 338 12.38 -11.87 1.48
CA ASN A 338 12.54 -13.31 1.69
C ASN A 338 11.37 -13.87 2.54
N PRO A 339 10.60 -14.87 2.05
CA PRO A 339 9.45 -15.44 2.75
C PRO A 339 9.78 -15.95 4.17
N LYS A 340 11.04 -16.31 4.43
CA LYS A 340 11.53 -16.67 5.78
C LYS A 340 11.31 -15.57 6.82
N ASN A 341 11.19 -14.31 6.41
CA ASN A 341 10.82 -13.22 7.30
C ASN A 341 9.39 -13.37 7.83
N SER A 342 8.46 -13.83 6.99
CA SER A 342 7.10 -14.12 7.41
C SER A 342 7.02 -15.39 8.25
N ASP A 343 7.86 -16.40 7.98
CA ASP A 343 8.03 -17.55 8.88
C ASP A 343 8.53 -17.11 10.27
N HIS A 344 9.49 -16.19 10.33
CA HIS A 344 9.98 -15.61 11.58
C HIS A 344 8.90 -14.82 12.34
N LEU A 345 8.10 -14.02 11.63
CA LEU A 345 6.96 -13.32 12.21
C LEU A 345 5.95 -14.33 12.78
N ALA A 346 5.60 -15.38 12.04
CA ALA A 346 4.64 -16.41 12.48
C ALA A 346 5.14 -17.18 13.73
N ALA A 347 6.46 -17.37 13.87
CA ALA A 347 7.04 -18.02 15.04
C ALA A 347 6.87 -17.19 16.33
N HIS A 348 6.87 -15.87 16.26
CA HIS A 348 6.69 -14.98 17.42
C HIS A 348 5.23 -14.57 17.61
N LEU A 349 4.53 -14.29 16.52
CA LEU A 349 3.11 -13.97 16.48
C LEU A 349 2.29 -15.27 16.37
N HIS A 350 2.45 -16.19 17.32
CA HIS A 350 1.87 -17.54 17.28
C HIS A 350 0.33 -17.57 17.28
N ARG A 351 -0.35 -16.47 17.64
CA ARG A 351 -1.81 -16.32 17.52
C ARG A 351 -2.27 -15.82 16.16
N ALA A 352 -1.32 -15.41 15.31
CA ALA A 352 -1.61 -14.93 13.98
C ALA A 352 -2.03 -16.09 13.08
N ARG A 353 -2.99 -15.83 12.21
CA ARG A 353 -3.24 -16.68 11.05
C ARG A 353 -2.08 -16.47 10.07
N PHE A 354 -1.38 -17.54 9.71
CA PHE A 354 -0.31 -17.49 8.71
C PHE A 354 -0.76 -18.12 7.40
N VAL A 355 -0.66 -17.35 6.32
CA VAL A 355 -1.05 -17.76 4.96
C VAL A 355 0.17 -17.65 4.05
N LYS A 356 0.62 -18.78 3.50
CA LYS A 356 1.67 -18.81 2.48
C LYS A 356 1.04 -19.17 1.14
N LEU A 357 1.01 -18.21 0.23
CA LEU A 357 0.39 -18.34 -1.08
C LEU A 357 1.36 -18.98 -2.06
N LYS A 358 0.94 -20.09 -2.65
CA LYS A 358 1.73 -20.81 -3.65
C LYS A 358 1.77 -20.03 -4.96
N ASP A 359 2.91 -20.14 -5.65
CA ASP A 359 3.16 -19.55 -6.97
C ASP A 359 2.91 -18.04 -6.96
N SER A 360 3.32 -17.38 -5.87
CA SER A 360 3.04 -15.96 -5.61
C SER A 360 4.28 -15.16 -5.25
N GLY A 361 4.37 -13.94 -5.78
CA GLY A 361 5.48 -13.01 -5.59
C GLY A 361 5.24 -12.00 -4.48
N HIS A 362 5.79 -10.80 -4.66
CA HIS A 362 5.76 -9.74 -3.66
C HIS A 362 4.47 -8.93 -3.67
N ALA A 363 3.99 -8.56 -4.87
CA ALA A 363 2.85 -7.66 -5.04
C ALA A 363 1.51 -8.40 -4.93
N LEU A 364 1.31 -9.12 -3.82
CA LEU A 364 0.13 -9.94 -3.55
C LEU A 364 -1.21 -9.20 -3.66
N PRO A 365 -1.37 -7.94 -3.20
CA PRO A 365 -2.63 -7.22 -3.37
C PRO A 365 -3.06 -7.06 -4.83
N LEU A 366 -2.10 -7.11 -5.77
CA LEU A 366 -2.37 -7.08 -7.21
C LEU A 366 -2.43 -8.49 -7.82
N GLN A 367 -1.51 -9.38 -7.44
CA GLN A 367 -1.44 -10.73 -8.03
C GLN A 367 -2.64 -11.63 -7.62
N ARG A 368 -3.10 -11.49 -6.37
CA ARG A 368 -4.10 -12.36 -5.72
C ARG A 368 -5.21 -11.52 -5.09
N ALA A 369 -5.68 -10.49 -5.81
CA ALA A 369 -6.55 -9.45 -5.27
C ALA A 369 -7.80 -10.00 -4.56
N GLU A 370 -8.52 -10.94 -5.16
CA GLU A 370 -9.73 -11.54 -4.57
C GLU A 370 -9.43 -12.28 -3.28
N GLU A 371 -8.46 -13.20 -3.30
CA GLU A 371 -8.01 -13.98 -2.14
C GLU A 371 -7.53 -13.04 -1.01
N ILE A 372 -6.78 -11.99 -1.34
CA ILE A 372 -6.34 -10.97 -0.37
C ILE A 372 -7.53 -10.19 0.22
N ASN A 373 -8.53 -9.83 -0.59
CA ASN A 373 -9.72 -9.12 -0.11
C ASN A 373 -10.51 -10.00 0.87
N GLU A 374 -10.70 -11.28 0.56
CA GLU A 374 -11.37 -12.23 1.46
C GLU A 374 -10.63 -12.36 2.79
N ILE A 375 -9.30 -12.48 2.75
CA ILE A 375 -8.48 -12.57 3.96
C ILE A 375 -8.60 -11.30 4.80
N ILE A 376 -8.58 -10.11 4.17
CA ILE A 376 -8.73 -8.83 4.87
C ILE A 376 -10.10 -8.74 5.56
N ASP A 377 -11.20 -9.09 4.87
CA ASP A 377 -12.54 -9.07 5.47
C ASP A 377 -12.63 -10.02 6.67
N GLN A 378 -12.17 -11.26 6.51
CA GLN A 378 -12.16 -12.25 7.59
C GLN A 378 -11.33 -11.78 8.79
N THR A 379 -10.17 -11.16 8.52
CA THR A 379 -9.28 -10.65 9.56
C THR A 379 -9.92 -9.49 10.32
N ALA A 380 -10.58 -8.57 9.61
CA ALA A 380 -11.28 -7.43 10.20
C ALA A 380 -12.48 -7.88 11.03
N LYS A 381 -13.32 -8.76 10.50
CA LYS A 381 -14.48 -9.34 11.21
C LYS A 381 -14.05 -10.01 12.50
N LEU A 382 -13.06 -10.91 12.45
CA LEU A 382 -12.52 -11.58 13.63
C LEU A 382 -11.94 -10.59 14.66
N GLY A 383 -11.34 -9.50 14.18
CA GLY A 383 -10.82 -8.43 15.05
C GLY A 383 -11.92 -7.74 15.85
N LEU A 384 -13.03 -7.39 15.21
CA LEU A 384 -14.19 -6.78 15.86
C LEU A 384 -14.86 -7.74 16.84
N ASP A 385 -15.09 -8.99 16.42
CA ASP A 385 -15.70 -10.02 17.27
C ASP A 385 -14.88 -10.22 18.56
N ARG A 386 -13.56 -10.38 18.42
CA ARG A 386 -12.66 -10.55 19.57
C ARG A 386 -12.55 -9.28 20.42
N ALA A 387 -12.54 -8.09 19.83
CA ALA A 387 -12.48 -6.84 20.60
C ALA A 387 -13.62 -6.68 21.61
N GLN A 388 -14.76 -7.36 21.38
CA GLN A 388 -15.91 -7.36 22.28
C GLN A 388 -15.79 -8.36 23.44
N GLU A 389 -14.83 -9.29 23.41
CA GLU A 389 -14.59 -10.24 24.50
C GLU A 389 -13.95 -9.56 25.73
N ASN A 390 -14.26 -10.06 26.93
CA ASN A 390 -13.82 -9.45 28.20
C ASN A 390 -12.29 -9.29 28.31
N TYR A 391 -11.53 -10.28 27.82
CA TYR A 391 -10.06 -10.24 27.82
C TYR A 391 -9.51 -8.97 27.14
N TRP A 392 -10.13 -8.54 26.06
CA TRP A 392 -9.70 -7.40 25.26
C TRP A 392 -10.25 -6.07 25.77
N LYS A 393 -11.46 -6.09 26.34
CA LYS A 393 -12.06 -4.94 27.05
C LYS A 393 -11.21 -4.49 28.24
N ASP A 394 -10.78 -5.43 29.09
CA ASP A 394 -10.00 -5.13 30.29
C ASP A 394 -8.62 -4.52 29.96
N ARG A 395 -7.99 -5.00 28.88
CA ARG A 395 -6.71 -4.44 28.39
C ARG A 395 -6.86 -3.03 27.82
N THR A 396 -8.00 -2.73 27.23
CA THR A 396 -8.31 -1.39 26.71
C THR A 396 -8.51 -0.41 27.86
N ALA A 397 -9.22 -0.81 28.92
CA ALA A 397 -9.43 0.01 30.13
C ALA A 397 -8.11 0.33 30.87
N ARG A 398 -7.16 -0.61 30.90
CA ARG A 398 -5.84 -0.40 31.56
C ARG A 398 -4.89 0.55 30.82
N SER A 399 -5.14 0.86 29.54
CA SER A 399 -4.31 1.77 28.75
C SER A 399 -4.79 3.22 28.72
N VAL A 400 -5.97 3.50 29.28
CA VAL A 400 -6.60 4.84 29.35
C VAL A 400 -6.35 5.52 30.70
N LEU A 401 -5.79 4.80 31.68
CA LEU A 401 -5.24 5.30 32.95
C LEU A 401 -3.72 5.41 32.83
#